data_AF-A0A952RS29-F1
#
_entry.id   AF-A0A952RS29-F1
#
_cell.length_a   1.000
_cell.length_b   1.000
_cell.length_c   1.000
_cell.angle_alpha   90.00
_cell.angle_beta   90.00
_cell.angle_gamma   90.00
#
_symmetry.space_group_name_H-M   'P 1'
#
loop_
_entity.id
_entity.type
_entity.pdbx_description
1 polymer ?
#
loop_
_entity_poly.entity_id
_entity_poly.type
_entity_poly.pdbx_seq_one_letter_code
_entity_poly.pdbx_strand_id
1 'polypeptide(L)'
;MRFAFLSLSLLLAACAVPTEPEEGTSTDDLTTVPACLPTIACEAPKLSYQTRGWRRWSSTLVSRIGDPHHRGRDMFVNPGAPQWVLGKITYGLTDKDLRGEEVDVFVQRDCASGWEKVGTAVTTHDGEHAAMEGVADNGGRVYFEIPRDKRLGPGRHRVRLVVAGDGTFTDSFIDVVPRDTKIFVSDVDGTLTESENAEYLAIAKGVQPGTHPGAPEALRALVAKGYRPMYLTARPEILTSRTREFLEKHGFPPGIIHTSSQTTGAGVGSTASSFKSDEMKLLAEKGLTPTFAFGNKSTDSEAYTSVTGVEHRVFYKIEGAFDGRRIESYEELVPGYEALPEVCK
;
A
#
# COMPACT_ATOMS: atom_id res chain seq x y z
N MET A 1 84.05 -36.32 -11.76
CA MET A 1 83.95 -35.85 -10.36
C MET A 1 82.47 -35.86 -9.99
N ARG A 2 82.11 -36.65 -8.98
CA ARG A 2 80.72 -36.89 -8.53
C ARG A 2 80.17 -35.64 -7.83
N PHE A 3 78.96 -35.20 -8.18
CA PHE A 3 78.05 -34.54 -7.25
C PHE A 3 76.63 -35.02 -7.55
N ALA A 4 76.05 -35.71 -6.58
CA ALA A 4 74.67 -36.14 -6.54
C ALA A 4 73.79 -34.96 -6.11
N PHE A 5 72.65 -34.74 -6.76
CA PHE A 5 71.58 -33.90 -6.24
C PHE A 5 70.35 -34.78 -5.97
N LEU A 6 69.99 -34.85 -4.69
CA LEU A 6 68.77 -35.44 -4.17
C LEU A 6 67.54 -34.73 -4.73
N SER A 7 66.60 -35.50 -5.27
CA SER A 7 65.23 -35.06 -5.54
C SER A 7 64.45 -35.10 -4.23
N LEU A 8 63.95 -33.94 -3.80
CA LEU A 8 63.10 -33.77 -2.62
C LEU A 8 61.63 -33.86 -3.07
N SER A 9 60.99 -35.02 -2.86
CA SER A 9 59.56 -35.22 -3.10
C SER A 9 58.75 -34.60 -1.97
N LEU A 10 58.03 -33.52 -2.25
CA LEU A 10 57.11 -32.87 -1.31
C LEU A 10 55.76 -33.61 -1.34
N LEU A 11 55.44 -34.39 -0.30
CA LEU A 11 54.09 -34.91 -0.09
C LEU A 11 53.19 -33.77 0.41
N LEU A 12 52.25 -33.33 -0.43
CA LEU A 12 51.10 -32.54 0.01
C LEU A 12 50.05 -33.48 0.62
N ALA A 13 49.91 -33.45 1.94
CA ALA A 13 48.78 -34.04 2.64
C ALA A 13 47.54 -33.16 2.43
N ALA A 14 46.56 -33.67 1.69
CA ALA A 14 45.26 -33.03 1.56
C ALA A 14 44.43 -33.28 2.84
N CYS A 15 44.24 -32.25 3.65
CA CYS A 15 43.25 -32.28 4.73
C CYS A 15 41.86 -32.15 4.11
N ALA A 16 41.12 -33.26 4.05
CA ALA A 16 39.70 -33.25 3.72
C ALA A 16 38.91 -32.62 4.89
N VAL A 17 38.26 -31.48 4.61
CA VAL A 17 37.28 -30.88 5.52
C VAL A 17 35.97 -31.67 5.38
N PRO A 18 35.34 -32.16 6.46
CA PRO A 18 34.05 -32.81 6.36
C PRO A 18 33.00 -31.78 5.93
N THR A 19 32.38 -31.99 4.78
CA THR A 19 31.16 -31.30 4.36
C THR A 19 30.01 -31.80 5.22
N GLU A 20 29.54 -30.97 6.14
CA GLU A 20 28.26 -31.18 6.82
C GLU A 20 27.13 -31.14 5.76
N PRO A 21 26.13 -32.03 5.85
CA PRO A 21 25.00 -31.98 4.94
C PRO A 21 24.20 -30.70 5.25
N GLU A 22 23.91 -29.92 4.22
CA GLU A 22 22.93 -28.83 4.31
C GLU A 22 21.61 -29.43 4.80
N GLU A 23 21.21 -29.06 6.02
CA GLU A 23 19.84 -29.23 6.50
C GLU A 23 18.92 -28.50 5.53
N GLY A 24 18.25 -29.29 4.69
CA GLY A 24 17.15 -28.82 3.87
C GLY A 24 16.12 -28.18 4.79
N THR A 25 15.90 -26.88 4.58
CA THR A 25 14.83 -26.13 5.22
C THR A 25 13.53 -26.85 4.87
N SER A 26 12.93 -27.49 5.87
CA SER A 26 11.66 -28.19 5.71
C SER A 26 10.61 -27.17 5.24
N THR A 27 9.84 -27.56 4.23
CA THR A 27 8.68 -26.81 3.71
C THR A 27 7.50 -26.71 4.70
N ASP A 28 7.74 -26.96 5.99
CA ASP A 28 6.73 -27.08 7.04
C ASP A 28 6.66 -25.82 7.93
N ASP A 29 7.60 -24.88 7.78
CA ASP A 29 7.65 -23.61 8.52
C ASP A 29 6.85 -22.46 7.86
N LEU A 30 6.09 -22.78 6.80
CA LEU A 30 5.16 -21.84 6.15
C LEU A 30 3.78 -21.83 6.80
N THR A 31 3.56 -22.61 7.86
CA THR A 31 2.25 -22.83 8.49
C THR A 31 1.77 -21.68 9.38
N THR A 32 2.42 -20.52 9.36
CA THR A 32 1.86 -19.23 9.79
C THR A 32 2.60 -18.06 9.14
N VAL A 33 2.53 -17.93 7.81
CA VAL A 33 3.03 -16.69 7.18
C VAL A 33 2.20 -15.52 7.72
N PRO A 34 2.77 -14.43 8.27
CA PRO A 34 2.01 -13.26 8.73
C PRO A 34 1.09 -12.68 7.63
N ALA A 35 1.44 -12.92 6.36
CA ALA A 35 0.64 -12.63 5.17
C ALA A 35 -0.71 -13.39 5.09
N CYS A 36 -0.93 -14.41 5.92
CA CYS A 36 -2.14 -15.24 6.00
C CYS A 36 -3.11 -14.82 7.12
N LEU A 37 -2.62 -14.07 8.12
CA LEU A 37 -3.46 -13.59 9.22
C LEU A 37 -4.44 -12.51 8.72
N PRO A 38 -5.70 -12.47 9.20
CA PRO A 38 -6.62 -11.39 8.90
C PRO A 38 -5.97 -10.03 9.08
N THR A 39 -6.24 -9.12 8.14
CA THR A 39 -5.59 -7.81 8.17
C THR A 39 -6.03 -7.01 9.39
N ILE A 40 -5.07 -6.59 10.21
CA ILE A 40 -5.33 -5.83 11.44
C ILE A 40 -5.26 -4.32 11.19
N ALA A 41 -5.95 -3.55 12.05
CA ALA A 41 -6.01 -2.08 12.00
C ALA A 41 -4.67 -1.41 12.36
N CYS A 42 -3.76 -2.15 13.02
CA CYS A 42 -2.39 -1.74 13.27
C CYS A 42 -2.30 -0.48 14.16
N GLU A 43 -2.76 -0.53 15.41
CA GLU A 43 -2.83 0.64 16.28
C GLU A 43 -1.46 1.29 16.47
N ALA A 44 -1.39 2.61 16.32
CA ALA A 44 -0.14 3.36 16.37
C ALA A 44 0.31 3.57 17.82
N PRO A 45 1.53 3.16 18.20
CA PRO A 45 2.08 3.49 19.51
C PRO A 45 2.34 5.00 19.59
N LYS A 46 2.42 5.53 20.82
CA LYS A 46 2.79 6.94 21.02
C LYS A 46 4.22 7.18 20.52
N LEU A 47 4.39 8.16 19.64
CA LEU A 47 5.71 8.63 19.23
C LEU A 47 6.06 9.90 20.01
N SER A 48 7.18 9.87 20.75
CA SER A 48 7.81 11.09 21.28
C SER A 48 8.78 11.61 20.23
N TYR A 49 8.59 12.84 19.77
CA TYR A 49 9.41 13.42 18.71
C TYR A 49 9.89 14.82 19.11
N GLN A 50 11.19 15.07 18.94
CA GLN A 50 11.78 16.39 19.15
C GLN A 50 12.01 17.04 17.79
N THR A 51 11.38 18.21 17.58
CA THR A 51 11.54 18.96 16.33
C THR A 51 12.95 19.52 16.22
N ARG A 52 13.44 19.59 14.97
CA ARG A 52 14.78 20.07 14.62
C ARG A 52 14.75 21.46 13.95
N GLY A 53 13.56 22.05 13.82
CA GLY A 53 13.35 23.34 13.17
C GLY A 53 13.41 23.25 11.65
N TRP A 54 13.06 24.36 10.99
CA TRP A 54 12.99 24.44 9.54
C TRP A 54 14.38 24.62 8.92
N ARG A 55 14.65 23.93 7.81
CA ARG A 55 15.86 24.16 7.01
C ARG A 55 15.76 25.46 6.22
N ARG A 56 14.55 25.82 5.77
CA ARG A 56 14.28 27.03 5.01
C ARG A 56 13.38 27.96 5.80
N TRP A 57 13.73 29.24 5.81
CA TRP A 57 12.91 30.26 6.46
C TRP A 57 11.49 30.33 5.85
N SER A 58 11.36 30.12 4.53
CA SER A 58 10.09 30.12 3.80
C SER A 58 9.13 29.02 4.27
N SER A 59 9.65 27.92 4.80
CA SER A 59 8.85 26.81 5.33
C SER A 59 8.06 27.22 6.57
N THR A 60 8.60 28.16 7.35
CA THR A 60 7.88 28.78 8.47
C THR A 60 6.63 29.54 7.99
N LEU A 61 6.67 30.12 6.78
CA LEU A 61 5.51 30.78 6.20
C LEU A 61 4.51 29.74 5.68
N VAL A 62 4.98 28.68 5.01
CA VAL A 62 4.13 27.59 4.50
C VAL A 62 3.33 26.93 5.63
N SER A 63 3.98 26.59 6.74
CA SER A 63 3.30 25.95 7.88
C SER A 63 2.34 26.86 8.64
N ARG A 64 2.43 28.19 8.45
CA ARG A 64 1.48 29.17 9.02
C ARG A 64 0.26 29.43 8.14
N ILE A 65 0.24 28.94 6.90
CA ILE A 65 -0.87 29.16 5.95
C ILE A 65 -2.05 28.21 6.22
N GLY A 66 -1.89 27.21 7.10
CA GLY A 66 -2.99 26.44 7.68
C GLY A 66 -2.58 25.04 8.11
N ASP A 67 -3.58 24.21 8.36
CA ASP A 67 -3.40 22.85 8.90
C ASP A 67 -2.60 21.93 7.96
N PRO A 68 -1.86 20.95 8.51
CA PRO A 68 -1.14 19.96 7.70
C PRO A 68 -2.12 19.03 6.97
N HIS A 69 -1.88 18.82 5.66
CA HIS A 69 -2.65 17.90 4.81
C HIS A 69 -1.77 16.80 4.20
N HIS A 70 -0.87 16.28 5.02
CA HIS A 70 0.10 15.26 4.63
C HIS A 70 -0.58 13.91 4.35
N ARG A 71 -0.12 13.20 3.32
CA ARG A 71 -0.57 11.83 3.02
C ARG A 71 0.60 10.92 2.65
N GLY A 72 0.58 9.69 3.14
CA GLY A 72 1.42 8.62 2.62
C GLY A 72 0.66 7.79 1.59
N ARG A 73 1.39 7.07 0.74
CA ARG A 73 0.82 6.07 -0.17
C ARG A 73 1.04 4.70 0.43
N ASP A 74 -0.06 3.97 0.61
CA ASP A 74 0.01 2.57 1.01
C ASP A 74 0.67 1.73 -0.10
N MET A 75 1.31 0.61 0.22
CA MET A 75 2.03 -0.22 -0.73
C MET A 75 1.82 -1.71 -0.49
N PHE A 76 1.58 -2.47 -1.56
CA PHE A 76 2.01 -3.87 -1.60
C PHE A 76 3.44 -3.97 -2.13
N VAL A 77 4.25 -4.80 -1.47
CA VAL A 77 5.63 -5.08 -1.88
C VAL A 77 5.89 -6.59 -1.79
N ASN A 78 6.63 -7.16 -2.74
CA ASN A 78 7.06 -8.56 -2.62
C ASN A 78 8.28 -8.70 -1.67
N PRO A 79 8.40 -9.82 -0.93
CA PRO A 79 9.58 -10.10 -0.11
C PRO A 79 10.88 -9.93 -0.91
N GLY A 80 11.86 -9.25 -0.33
CA GLY A 80 13.18 -9.02 -0.94
C GLY A 80 13.23 -7.95 -2.04
N ALA A 81 12.10 -7.44 -2.52
CA ALA A 81 12.07 -6.32 -3.46
C ALA A 81 12.50 -5.00 -2.78
N PRO A 82 12.94 -3.98 -3.55
CA PRO A 82 13.05 -2.61 -3.05
C PRO A 82 11.73 -2.14 -2.42
N GLN A 83 11.82 -1.49 -1.26
CA GLN A 83 10.66 -1.03 -0.50
C GLN A 83 10.65 0.49 -0.46
N TRP A 84 9.76 1.08 -1.24
CA TRP A 84 9.61 2.53 -1.32
C TRP A 84 8.54 3.03 -0.36
N VAL A 85 8.89 4.05 0.41
CA VAL A 85 7.96 4.88 1.17
C VAL A 85 7.72 6.14 0.36
N LEU A 86 6.45 6.36 -0.01
CA LEU A 86 6.03 7.51 -0.78
C LEU A 86 5.07 8.37 0.05
N GLY A 87 5.23 9.68 -0.04
CA GLY A 87 4.32 10.61 0.61
C GLY A 87 4.29 11.98 -0.06
N LYS A 88 3.33 12.80 0.35
CA LYS A 88 3.20 14.20 -0.05
C LYS A 88 2.96 15.04 1.21
N ILE A 89 3.77 16.08 1.37
CA ILE A 89 3.78 16.96 2.53
C ILE A 89 3.32 18.36 2.10
N THR A 90 2.15 18.75 2.57
CA THR A 90 1.49 20.01 2.22
C THR A 90 0.83 20.67 3.44
N TYR A 91 0.58 21.97 3.35
CA TYR A 91 -0.12 22.77 4.36
C TYR A 91 -1.19 23.67 3.75
N GLY A 92 -2.21 23.96 4.56
CA GLY A 92 -3.24 24.94 4.27
C GLY A 92 -4.27 24.49 3.25
N LEU A 93 -5.28 25.35 3.05
CA LEU A 93 -6.48 25.04 2.24
C LEU A 93 -6.19 24.88 0.74
N THR A 94 -5.06 25.40 0.27
CA THR A 94 -4.62 25.29 -1.14
C THR A 94 -3.66 24.14 -1.37
N ASP A 95 -3.47 23.27 -0.38
CA ASP A 95 -2.58 22.10 -0.45
C ASP A 95 -1.14 22.49 -0.85
N LYS A 96 -0.60 23.53 -0.20
CA LYS A 96 0.69 24.10 -0.59
C LYS A 96 1.85 23.17 -0.23
N ASP A 97 2.66 22.80 -1.21
CA ASP A 97 3.84 21.95 -1.02
C ASP A 97 4.83 22.51 0.00
N LEU A 98 5.26 21.65 0.92
CA LEU A 98 6.47 21.85 1.71
C LEU A 98 7.66 21.28 0.95
N ARG A 99 8.52 22.12 0.38
CA ARG A 99 9.63 21.69 -0.46
C ARG A 99 10.98 21.85 0.24
N GLY A 100 11.84 20.86 0.07
CA GLY A 100 13.20 20.89 0.53
C GLY A 100 13.39 20.86 2.05
N GLU A 101 12.44 20.25 2.77
CA GLU A 101 12.47 20.05 4.22
C GLU A 101 12.70 18.59 4.56
N GLU A 102 13.25 18.33 5.74
CA GLU A 102 13.50 16.95 6.19
C GLU A 102 12.25 16.28 6.74
N VAL A 103 12.09 15.02 6.38
CA VAL A 103 11.02 14.14 6.85
C VAL A 103 11.65 12.86 7.37
N ASP A 104 11.47 12.61 8.66
CA ASP A 104 11.93 11.38 9.30
C ASP A 104 10.94 10.24 9.01
N VAL A 105 11.49 9.09 8.63
CA VAL A 105 10.71 7.89 8.28
C VAL A 105 10.80 6.91 9.43
N PHE A 106 9.67 6.65 10.07
CA PHE A 106 9.53 5.65 11.13
C PHE A 106 8.70 4.48 10.65
N VAL A 107 9.01 3.29 11.15
CA VAL A 107 8.23 2.08 10.90
C VAL A 107 7.80 1.44 12.22
N GLN A 108 6.58 0.94 12.25
CA GLN A 108 6.08 -0.01 13.24
C GLN A 108 6.01 -1.37 12.53
N ARG A 109 6.97 -2.24 12.85
CA ARG A 109 7.07 -3.57 12.25
C ARG A 109 5.95 -4.46 12.75
N ASP A 110 5.35 -5.20 11.83
CA ASP A 110 4.34 -6.23 12.09
C ASP A 110 3.16 -5.72 12.93
N CYS A 111 2.92 -4.41 12.91
CA CYS A 111 1.90 -3.75 13.73
C CYS A 111 1.99 -4.00 15.24
N ALA A 112 3.15 -4.46 15.72
CA ALA A 112 3.34 -4.91 17.09
C ALA A 112 4.54 -4.26 17.76
N SER A 113 5.53 -3.79 16.98
CA SER A 113 6.73 -3.15 17.54
C SER A 113 6.46 -1.72 18.04
N GLY A 114 7.44 -1.15 18.73
CA GLY A 114 7.54 0.31 18.87
C GLY A 114 7.97 0.96 17.55
N TRP A 115 8.05 2.29 17.54
CA TRP A 115 8.56 3.04 16.39
C TRP A 115 10.08 2.89 16.23
N GLU A 116 10.51 2.51 15.03
CA GLU A 116 11.92 2.50 14.63
C GLU A 116 12.15 3.54 13.53
N LYS A 117 13.11 4.45 13.71
CA LYS A 117 13.53 5.36 12.64
C LYS A 117 14.39 4.61 11.62
N VAL A 118 13.89 4.46 10.40
CA VAL A 118 14.62 3.78 9.32
C VAL A 118 15.50 4.75 8.52
N GLY A 119 15.13 6.03 8.46
CA GLY A 119 15.95 7.07 7.83
C GLY A 119 15.31 8.45 7.83
N THR A 120 15.85 9.34 7.00
CA THR A 120 15.35 10.70 6.75
C THR A 120 15.41 10.97 5.26
N ALA A 121 14.35 11.55 4.71
CA ALA A 121 14.27 12.01 3.33
C ALA A 121 14.10 13.54 3.29
N VAL A 122 14.25 14.11 2.11
CA VAL A 122 14.01 15.54 1.87
C VAL A 122 12.87 15.68 0.89
N THR A 123 11.93 16.58 1.17
CA THR A 123 10.81 16.81 0.24
C THR A 123 11.30 17.43 -1.07
N THR A 124 10.79 16.93 -2.18
CA THR A 124 11.27 17.29 -3.53
C THR A 124 10.75 18.65 -4.02
N HIS A 125 11.40 19.18 -5.05
CA HIS A 125 10.78 20.09 -6.01
C HIS A 125 10.25 19.30 -7.21
N ASP A 126 9.36 19.90 -7.99
CA ASP A 126 8.73 19.27 -9.15
C ASP A 126 9.78 18.70 -10.12
N GLY A 127 9.65 17.42 -10.45
CA GLY A 127 10.54 16.71 -11.36
C GLY A 127 11.95 16.39 -10.83
N GLU A 128 12.22 16.57 -9.54
CA GLU A 128 13.53 16.25 -8.94
C GLU A 128 13.77 14.73 -8.85
N HIS A 129 12.71 13.94 -8.74
CA HIS A 129 12.75 12.48 -8.70
C HIS A 129 11.96 11.87 -9.87
N ALA A 130 12.44 10.72 -10.38
CA ALA A 130 11.69 9.93 -11.35
C ALA A 130 10.38 9.39 -10.74
N ALA A 131 9.37 9.14 -11.57
CA ALA A 131 8.15 8.50 -11.09
C ALA A 131 8.47 7.12 -10.50
N MET A 132 7.89 6.82 -9.34
CA MET A 132 7.99 5.52 -8.68
C MET A 132 6.61 5.02 -8.33
N GLU A 133 6.34 3.74 -8.58
CA GLU A 133 5.05 3.11 -8.27
C GLU A 133 3.83 3.87 -8.86
N GLY A 134 4.02 4.43 -10.07
CA GLY A 134 3.02 5.24 -10.77
C GLY A 134 2.86 6.69 -10.26
N VAL A 135 3.67 7.11 -9.28
CA VAL A 135 3.57 8.45 -8.67
C VAL A 135 4.64 9.39 -9.23
N ALA A 136 4.18 10.37 -10.02
CA ALA A 136 5.04 11.43 -10.56
C ALA A 136 5.41 12.47 -9.48
N ASP A 137 6.61 13.04 -9.63
CA ASP A 137 7.11 14.07 -8.73
C ASP A 137 6.57 15.46 -9.10
N ASN A 138 5.54 15.87 -8.36
CA ASN A 138 4.92 17.20 -8.47
C ASN A 138 5.26 18.08 -7.26
N GLY A 139 6.46 17.91 -6.68
CA GLY A 139 6.99 18.70 -5.57
C GLY A 139 6.41 18.31 -4.22
N GLY A 140 7.05 18.69 -3.12
CA GLY A 140 6.60 18.35 -1.77
C GLY A 140 6.47 16.84 -1.51
N ARG A 141 7.05 15.99 -2.38
CA ARG A 141 6.97 14.54 -2.27
C ARG A 141 8.11 14.01 -1.44
N VAL A 142 7.88 12.89 -0.78
CA VAL A 142 8.92 12.04 -0.18
C VAL A 142 9.04 10.81 -1.05
N TYR A 143 10.25 10.53 -1.53
CA TYR A 143 10.65 9.26 -2.13
C TYR A 143 11.78 8.69 -1.28
N PHE A 144 11.52 7.59 -0.57
CA PHE A 144 12.51 6.98 0.31
C PHE A 144 12.54 5.46 0.13
N GLU A 145 13.65 4.92 -0.38
CA GLU A 145 13.87 3.48 -0.37
C GLU A 145 14.36 3.06 1.03
N ILE A 146 13.66 2.13 1.67
CA ILE A 146 14.09 1.55 2.94
C ILE A 146 15.43 0.83 2.72
N PRO A 147 16.49 1.16 3.49
CA PRO A 147 17.79 0.53 3.37
C PRO A 147 17.72 -0.99 3.45
N ARG A 148 18.59 -1.69 2.69
CA ARG A 148 18.56 -3.15 2.56
C ARG A 148 18.59 -3.88 3.90
N ASP A 149 19.40 -3.39 4.84
CA ASP A 149 19.57 -3.92 6.20
C ASP A 149 18.37 -3.64 7.12
N LYS A 150 17.47 -2.73 6.73
CA LYS A 150 16.27 -2.36 7.48
C LYS A 150 14.97 -2.80 6.80
N ARG A 151 15.04 -3.54 5.70
CA ARG A 151 13.85 -4.00 4.96
C ARG A 151 12.85 -4.70 5.88
N LEU A 152 11.59 -4.53 5.55
CA LEU A 152 10.44 -5.10 6.23
C LEU A 152 10.26 -6.55 5.77
N GLY A 153 10.02 -7.46 6.72
CA GLY A 153 9.68 -8.85 6.44
C GLY A 153 8.21 -9.01 5.99
N PRO A 154 7.78 -10.23 5.61
CA PRO A 154 6.39 -10.51 5.28
C PRO A 154 5.42 -10.09 6.40
N GLY A 155 4.35 -9.39 6.05
CA GLY A 155 3.39 -8.84 7.02
C GLY A 155 2.99 -7.41 6.74
N ARG A 156 2.09 -6.88 7.57
CA ARG A 156 1.66 -5.47 7.52
C ARG A 156 2.53 -4.63 8.46
N HIS A 157 2.99 -3.50 7.95
CA HIS A 157 3.81 -2.54 8.68
C HIS A 157 3.18 -1.16 8.56
N ARG A 158 3.15 -0.40 9.66
CA ARG A 158 2.77 1.01 9.61
C ARG A 158 4.03 1.85 9.38
N VAL A 159 3.93 2.82 8.50
CA VAL A 159 4.99 3.80 8.24
C VAL A 159 4.47 5.17 8.64
N ARG A 160 5.29 5.92 9.38
CA ARG A 160 5.02 7.30 9.77
C ARG A 160 6.08 8.22 9.18
N LEU A 161 5.62 9.21 8.43
CA LEU A 161 6.43 10.30 7.90
C LEU A 161 6.26 11.52 8.82
N VAL A 162 7.32 11.95 9.50
CA VAL A 162 7.29 13.07 10.45
C VAL A 162 8.10 14.24 9.91
N VAL A 163 7.49 15.40 9.75
CA VAL A 163 8.15 16.62 9.32
C VAL A 163 9.10 17.09 10.43
N ALA A 164 10.38 17.27 10.11
CA ALA A 164 11.37 17.60 11.13
C ALA A 164 11.19 19.00 11.73
N GLY A 165 10.59 19.92 10.99
CA GLY A 165 10.41 21.31 11.39
C GLY A 165 9.41 21.53 12.52
N ASP A 166 8.25 20.88 12.46
CA ASP A 166 7.12 21.08 13.39
C ASP A 166 6.54 19.79 13.97
N GLY A 167 7.02 18.62 13.53
CA GLY A 167 6.58 17.32 14.07
C GLY A 167 5.21 16.88 13.58
N THR A 168 4.60 17.59 12.62
CA THR A 168 3.39 17.09 11.96
C THR A 168 3.73 15.83 11.17
N PHE A 169 2.73 14.96 10.96
CA PHE A 169 3.00 13.66 10.38
C PHE A 169 1.83 13.12 9.57
N THR A 170 2.12 12.07 8.82
CA THR A 170 1.11 11.22 8.19
C THR A 170 1.50 9.76 8.31
N ASP A 171 0.51 8.88 8.30
CA ASP A 171 0.69 7.44 8.33
C ASP A 171 0.31 6.82 6.99
N SER A 172 0.97 5.72 6.66
CA SER A 172 0.67 4.82 5.55
C SER A 172 1.01 3.39 5.94
N PHE A 173 0.68 2.42 5.08
CA PHE A 173 0.92 1.01 5.33
C PHE A 173 1.73 0.37 4.21
N ILE A 174 2.64 -0.52 4.58
CA ILE A 174 3.32 -1.41 3.65
C ILE A 174 2.93 -2.84 4.01
N ASP A 175 2.28 -3.53 3.08
CA ASP A 175 1.99 -4.95 3.17
C ASP A 175 3.02 -5.70 2.32
N VAL A 176 3.94 -6.40 3.00
CA VAL A 176 4.93 -7.25 2.32
C VAL A 176 4.32 -8.63 2.14
N VAL A 177 4.02 -8.99 0.89
CA VAL A 177 3.24 -10.18 0.55
C VAL A 177 3.90 -10.97 -0.60
N PRO A 178 3.99 -12.31 -0.52
CA PRO A 178 4.52 -13.13 -1.61
C PRO A 178 3.80 -12.87 -2.94
N ARG A 179 4.48 -13.17 -4.05
CA ARG A 179 3.79 -13.32 -5.34
C ARG A 179 2.67 -14.36 -5.19
N ASP A 180 1.60 -14.20 -5.94
CA ASP A 180 0.41 -15.06 -5.91
C ASP A 180 -0.45 -14.96 -4.64
N THR A 181 -0.14 -14.03 -3.73
CA THR A 181 -1.03 -13.71 -2.60
C THR A 181 -2.40 -13.34 -3.17
N LYS A 182 -3.44 -14.04 -2.69
CA LYS A 182 -4.81 -13.79 -3.11
C LYS A 182 -5.29 -12.46 -2.56
N ILE A 183 -5.62 -11.52 -3.44
CA ILE A 183 -6.13 -10.20 -3.07
C ILE A 183 -7.51 -9.98 -3.65
N PHE A 184 -8.25 -9.03 -3.07
CA PHE A 184 -9.38 -8.42 -3.75
C PHE A 184 -9.15 -6.92 -3.89
N VAL A 185 -9.71 -6.34 -4.96
CA VAL A 185 -9.75 -4.90 -5.19
C VAL A 185 -11.20 -4.44 -5.15
N SER A 186 -11.48 -3.32 -4.51
CA SER A 186 -12.79 -2.68 -4.57
C SER A 186 -12.64 -1.22 -4.90
N ASP A 187 -13.42 -0.72 -5.86
CA ASP A 187 -13.77 0.70 -5.86
C ASP A 187 -14.53 1.07 -4.58
N VAL A 188 -14.57 2.36 -4.25
CA VAL A 188 -15.25 2.87 -3.04
C VAL A 188 -16.52 3.64 -3.39
N ASP A 189 -16.43 4.60 -4.31
CA ASP A 189 -17.47 5.61 -4.55
C ASP A 189 -18.61 5.07 -5.42
N GLY A 190 -19.76 4.78 -4.80
CA GLY A 190 -20.91 4.13 -5.44
C GLY A 190 -20.82 2.61 -5.41
N THR A 191 -19.61 2.05 -5.34
CA THR A 191 -19.38 0.62 -5.17
C THR A 191 -19.62 0.16 -3.74
N LEU A 192 -19.13 0.92 -2.75
CA LEU A 192 -19.32 0.66 -1.31
C LEU A 192 -20.20 1.72 -0.66
N THR A 193 -20.09 2.97 -1.12
CA THR A 193 -20.88 4.10 -0.61
C THR A 193 -22.24 4.20 -1.29
N GLU A 194 -23.27 4.60 -0.54
CA GLU A 194 -24.62 4.88 -1.08
C GLU A 194 -24.65 6.09 -2.03
N SER A 195 -23.64 6.95 -1.98
CA SER A 195 -23.52 8.13 -2.83
C SER A 195 -22.24 8.10 -3.64
N GLU A 196 -22.39 8.34 -4.95
CA GLU A 196 -21.29 8.59 -5.88
C GLU A 196 -20.80 10.05 -5.83
N ASN A 197 -21.72 10.96 -5.48
CA ASN A 197 -21.59 12.41 -5.67
C ASN A 197 -21.54 13.17 -4.36
N ALA A 198 -21.13 12.53 -3.25
CA ALA A 198 -20.78 13.29 -2.06
C ALA A 198 -19.70 14.30 -2.48
N GLU A 199 -20.09 15.57 -2.53
CA GLU A 199 -19.25 16.62 -3.10
C GLU A 199 -17.90 16.56 -2.39
N TYR A 200 -16.81 16.59 -3.14
CA TYR A 200 -15.45 16.51 -2.58
C TYR A 200 -15.28 17.43 -1.36
N LEU A 201 -15.89 18.62 -1.41
CA LEU A 201 -15.92 19.59 -0.32
C LEU A 201 -16.69 19.11 0.91
N ALA A 202 -17.80 18.39 0.74
CA ALA A 202 -18.55 17.79 1.84
C ALA A 202 -17.76 16.65 2.51
N ILE A 203 -17.11 15.79 1.73
CA ILE A 203 -16.23 14.73 2.25
C ILE A 203 -15.03 15.33 2.99
N ALA A 204 -14.41 16.36 2.41
CA ALA A 204 -13.31 17.08 3.06
C ALA A 204 -13.74 17.68 4.42
N LYS A 205 -14.97 18.20 4.51
CA LYS A 205 -15.60 18.71 5.74
C LYS A 205 -16.08 17.61 6.70
N GLY A 206 -15.85 16.33 6.39
CA GLY A 206 -16.15 15.20 7.27
C GLY A 206 -17.55 14.60 7.10
N VAL A 207 -18.31 15.00 6.07
CA VAL A 207 -19.56 14.32 5.72
C VAL A 207 -19.20 12.96 5.11
N GLN A 208 -19.63 11.89 5.75
CA GLN A 208 -19.41 10.52 5.25
C GLN A 208 -20.74 9.93 4.77
N PRO A 209 -20.81 9.40 3.55
CA PRO A 209 -22.01 8.73 3.04
C PRO A 209 -22.29 7.45 3.84
N GLY A 210 -23.52 6.94 3.73
CA GLY A 210 -23.84 5.58 4.16
C GLY A 210 -23.12 4.54 3.30
N THR A 211 -23.19 3.27 3.71
CA THR A 211 -22.66 2.12 2.99
C THR A 211 -23.79 1.22 2.50
N HIS A 212 -23.59 0.53 1.37
CA HIS A 212 -24.57 -0.46 0.93
C HIS A 212 -24.71 -1.60 1.96
N PRO A 213 -25.93 -2.07 2.26
CA PRO A 213 -26.16 -3.20 3.16
C PRO A 213 -25.40 -4.46 2.72
N GLY A 214 -24.78 -5.15 3.68
CA GLY A 214 -24.03 -6.38 3.44
C GLY A 214 -22.62 -6.19 2.86
N ALA A 215 -22.24 -4.97 2.44
CA ALA A 215 -20.94 -4.74 1.82
C ALA A 215 -19.76 -4.94 2.79
N PRO A 216 -19.79 -4.40 4.02
CA PRO A 216 -18.77 -4.71 5.02
C PRO A 216 -18.70 -6.20 5.35
N GLU A 217 -19.84 -6.88 5.48
CA GLU A 217 -19.95 -8.31 5.78
C GLU A 217 -19.30 -9.16 4.68
N ALA A 218 -19.64 -8.89 3.42
CA ALA A 218 -19.09 -9.63 2.28
C ALA A 218 -17.57 -9.49 2.19
N LEU A 219 -17.03 -8.28 2.35
CA LEU A 219 -15.58 -8.06 2.28
C LEU A 219 -14.85 -8.63 3.50
N ARG A 220 -15.45 -8.59 4.69
CA ARG A 220 -14.90 -9.29 5.88
C ARG A 220 -14.88 -10.80 5.70
N ALA A 221 -15.90 -11.38 5.06
CA ALA A 221 -15.92 -12.81 4.76
C ALA A 221 -14.74 -13.21 3.86
N LEU A 222 -14.39 -12.40 2.85
CA LEU A 222 -13.18 -12.62 2.05
C LEU A 222 -11.90 -12.52 2.89
N VAL A 223 -11.75 -11.49 3.72
CA VAL A 223 -10.55 -11.38 4.59
C VAL A 223 -10.45 -12.54 5.57
N ALA A 224 -11.57 -13.05 6.08
CA ALA A 224 -11.60 -14.23 6.94
C ALA A 224 -11.11 -15.51 6.23
N LYS A 225 -11.17 -15.56 4.89
CA LYS A 225 -10.59 -16.66 4.09
C LYS A 225 -9.11 -16.45 3.76
N GLY A 226 -8.53 -15.30 4.10
CA GLY A 226 -7.13 -14.98 3.84
C GLY A 226 -6.88 -14.04 2.64
N TYR A 227 -7.92 -13.49 2.02
CA TYR A 227 -7.74 -12.52 0.93
C TYR A 227 -7.24 -11.18 1.46
N ARG A 228 -6.25 -10.58 0.80
CA ARG A 228 -5.75 -9.24 1.15
C ARG A 228 -6.59 -8.13 0.49
N PRO A 229 -7.10 -7.16 1.27
CA PRO A 229 -7.94 -6.09 0.76
C PRO A 229 -7.13 -4.94 0.14
N MET A 230 -7.59 -4.48 -1.02
CA MET A 230 -7.20 -3.21 -1.62
C MET A 230 -8.41 -2.38 -2.02
N TYR A 231 -8.37 -1.09 -1.73
CA TYR A 231 -9.38 -0.12 -2.12
C TYR A 231 -8.79 0.82 -3.17
N LEU A 232 -9.42 0.91 -4.34
CA LEU A 232 -8.94 1.66 -5.50
C LEU A 232 -9.99 2.68 -5.93
N THR A 233 -9.81 3.94 -5.52
CA THR A 233 -10.76 5.03 -5.76
C THR A 233 -10.16 6.13 -6.63
N ALA A 234 -11.00 6.73 -7.50
CA ALA A 234 -10.63 7.90 -8.30
C ALA A 234 -10.57 9.22 -7.51
N ARG A 235 -10.88 9.21 -6.20
CA ARG A 235 -10.73 10.37 -5.30
C ARG A 235 -9.31 10.93 -5.36
N PRO A 236 -9.13 12.25 -5.24
CA PRO A 236 -7.81 12.85 -5.08
C PRO A 236 -7.11 12.37 -3.81
N GLU A 237 -5.77 12.27 -3.87
CA GLU A 237 -4.93 11.72 -2.79
C GLU A 237 -5.06 12.40 -1.42
N ILE A 238 -5.49 13.66 -1.38
CA ILE A 238 -5.80 14.39 -0.14
C ILE A 238 -6.96 13.76 0.66
N LEU A 239 -7.82 12.95 0.02
CA LEU A 239 -8.91 12.23 0.68
C LEU A 239 -8.52 10.82 1.16
N THR A 240 -7.24 10.44 1.11
CA THR A 240 -6.80 9.11 1.55
C THR A 240 -7.21 8.85 3.01
N SER A 241 -6.94 9.79 3.93
CA SER A 241 -7.34 9.67 5.34
C SER A 241 -8.85 9.61 5.52
N ARG A 242 -9.62 10.44 4.79
CA ARG A 242 -11.09 10.42 4.82
C ARG A 242 -11.68 9.10 4.31
N THR A 243 -11.05 8.51 3.31
CA THR A 243 -11.43 7.20 2.77
C THR A 243 -11.16 6.11 3.80
N ARG A 244 -10.01 6.15 4.47
CA ARG A 244 -9.69 5.23 5.58
C ARG A 244 -10.68 5.36 6.74
N GLU A 245 -11.00 6.57 7.18
CA GLU A 245 -11.99 6.85 8.23
C GLU A 245 -13.37 6.30 7.87
N PHE A 246 -13.79 6.44 6.61
CA PHE A 246 -15.06 5.87 6.13
C PHE A 246 -15.06 4.34 6.25
N LEU A 247 -13.99 3.68 5.81
CA LEU A 247 -13.87 2.22 5.85
C LEU A 247 -13.90 1.71 7.30
N GLU A 248 -13.12 2.33 8.18
CA GLU A 248 -13.08 1.98 9.61
C GLU A 248 -14.43 2.15 10.28
N LYS A 249 -15.08 3.31 10.11
CA LYS A 249 -16.37 3.61 10.73
C LYS A 249 -17.47 2.62 10.35
N HIS A 250 -17.48 2.15 9.10
CA HIS A 250 -18.48 1.23 8.59
C HIS A 250 -18.06 -0.25 8.73
N GLY A 251 -16.94 -0.53 9.40
CA GLY A 251 -16.51 -1.89 9.71
C GLY A 251 -15.94 -2.65 8.51
N PHE A 252 -15.48 -1.96 7.47
CA PHE A 252 -14.74 -2.59 6.38
C PHE A 252 -13.37 -3.08 6.87
N PRO A 253 -12.85 -4.20 6.33
CA PRO A 253 -11.57 -4.70 6.76
C PRO A 253 -10.43 -3.72 6.39
N PRO A 254 -9.44 -3.51 7.26
CA PRO A 254 -8.29 -2.67 6.97
C PRO A 254 -7.54 -3.15 5.71
N GLY A 255 -7.16 -2.24 4.81
CA GLY A 255 -6.52 -2.57 3.54
C GLY A 255 -5.62 -1.48 2.98
N ILE A 256 -4.95 -1.81 1.89
CA ILE A 256 -4.18 -0.84 1.08
C ILE A 256 -5.18 0.08 0.37
N ILE A 257 -4.96 1.39 0.43
CA ILE A 257 -5.82 2.38 -0.23
C ILE A 257 -5.00 3.13 -1.28
N HIS A 258 -5.40 3.01 -2.55
CA HIS A 258 -4.88 3.83 -3.63
C HIS A 258 -5.93 4.83 -4.10
N THR A 259 -5.52 6.09 -4.14
CA THR A 259 -6.27 7.25 -4.61
C THR A 259 -5.59 7.82 -5.85
N SER A 260 -6.33 8.59 -6.64
CA SER A 260 -5.79 9.28 -7.80
C SER A 260 -4.79 10.36 -7.37
N SER A 261 -3.64 10.40 -8.05
CA SER A 261 -2.60 11.41 -7.87
C SER A 261 -2.99 12.80 -8.40
N GLN A 262 -4.13 12.92 -9.10
CA GLN A 262 -4.65 14.18 -9.61
C GLN A 262 -5.30 15.00 -8.49
N THR A 263 -5.04 16.31 -8.46
CA THR A 263 -5.48 17.23 -7.40
C THR A 263 -7.01 17.30 -7.24
N THR A 264 -7.76 17.13 -8.32
CA THR A 264 -9.24 17.12 -8.33
C THR A 264 -9.83 15.71 -8.35
N GLY A 265 -8.99 14.68 -8.28
CA GLY A 265 -9.33 13.29 -8.60
C GLY A 265 -9.19 13.02 -10.08
N ALA A 266 -9.26 11.74 -10.47
CA ALA A 266 -9.17 11.34 -11.88
C ALA A 266 -10.42 11.74 -12.70
N GLY A 267 -11.37 12.48 -12.13
CA GLY A 267 -12.64 12.81 -12.77
C GLY A 267 -13.50 11.58 -13.03
N VAL A 268 -14.43 11.69 -13.98
CA VAL A 268 -15.24 10.57 -14.51
C VAL A 268 -14.80 10.24 -15.93
N GLY A 269 -14.94 8.98 -16.35
CA GLY A 269 -14.64 8.55 -17.72
C GLY A 269 -13.20 8.08 -17.92
N SER A 270 -12.60 8.42 -19.07
CA SER A 270 -11.32 7.84 -19.54
C SER A 270 -10.15 8.05 -18.57
N THR A 271 -10.10 9.19 -17.90
CA THR A 271 -9.03 9.51 -16.94
C THR A 271 -9.09 8.60 -15.70
N ALA A 272 -10.29 8.33 -15.18
CA ALA A 272 -10.49 7.37 -14.08
C ALA A 272 -10.16 5.94 -14.51
N SER A 273 -10.60 5.55 -15.72
CA SER A 273 -10.29 4.24 -16.30
C SER A 273 -8.79 4.03 -16.48
N SER A 274 -8.06 5.02 -17.01
CA SER A 274 -6.60 4.95 -17.18
C SER A 274 -5.87 4.79 -15.86
N PHE A 275 -6.19 5.62 -14.86
CA PHE A 275 -5.63 5.51 -13.51
C PHE A 275 -5.84 4.12 -12.91
N LYS A 276 -7.08 3.61 -12.92
CA LYS A 276 -7.38 2.30 -12.35
C LYS A 276 -6.70 1.17 -13.13
N SER A 277 -6.68 1.26 -14.46
CA SER A 277 -6.00 0.28 -15.32
C SER A 277 -4.50 0.23 -15.03
N ASP A 278 -3.85 1.38 -14.83
CA ASP A 278 -2.42 1.43 -14.54
C ASP A 278 -2.10 0.87 -13.14
N GLU A 279 -2.96 1.12 -12.16
CA GLU A 279 -2.85 0.48 -10.84
C GLU A 279 -3.04 -1.05 -10.92
N MET A 280 -3.98 -1.54 -11.74
CA MET A 280 -4.17 -2.98 -11.96
C MET A 280 -2.94 -3.62 -12.62
N LYS A 281 -2.29 -2.93 -13.57
CA LYS A 281 -1.03 -3.40 -14.19
C LYS A 281 0.11 -3.46 -13.18
N LEU A 282 0.26 -2.43 -12.32
CA LEU A 282 1.27 -2.42 -11.26
C LEU A 282 1.09 -3.60 -10.29
N LEU A 283 -0.15 -3.96 -9.96
CA LEU A 283 -0.45 -5.15 -9.17
C LEU A 283 -0.05 -6.44 -9.90
N ALA A 284 -0.39 -6.55 -11.19
CA ALA A 284 -0.04 -7.71 -11.99
C ALA A 284 1.49 -7.92 -12.11
N GLU A 285 2.27 -6.84 -12.24
CA GLU A 285 3.75 -6.89 -12.25
C GLU A 285 4.33 -7.46 -10.94
N LYS A 286 3.65 -7.20 -9.82
CA LYS A 286 3.96 -7.76 -8.49
C LYS A 286 3.44 -9.19 -8.30
N GLY A 287 2.80 -9.78 -9.32
CA GLY A 287 2.15 -11.09 -9.22
C GLY A 287 0.94 -11.07 -8.28
N LEU A 288 0.26 -9.93 -8.16
CA LEU A 288 -0.88 -9.71 -7.27
C LEU A 288 -2.16 -9.43 -8.06
N THR A 289 -2.40 -10.22 -9.12
CA THR A 289 -3.66 -10.12 -9.87
C THR A 289 -4.85 -10.39 -8.94
N PRO A 290 -5.83 -9.47 -8.82
CA PRO A 290 -6.94 -9.67 -7.91
C PRO A 290 -7.80 -10.88 -8.27
N THR A 291 -8.17 -11.68 -7.26
CA THR A 291 -9.14 -12.77 -7.45
C THR A 291 -10.55 -12.21 -7.54
N PHE A 292 -10.88 -11.21 -6.72
CA PHE A 292 -12.14 -10.48 -6.76
C PHE A 292 -11.91 -9.00 -7.08
N ALA A 293 -12.75 -8.43 -7.93
CA ALA A 293 -12.74 -7.01 -8.26
C ALA A 293 -14.16 -6.45 -8.20
N PHE A 294 -14.40 -5.46 -7.34
CA PHE A 294 -15.70 -4.86 -7.09
C PHE A 294 -15.78 -3.45 -7.65
N GLY A 295 -16.82 -3.15 -8.44
CA GLY A 295 -17.03 -1.82 -9.02
C GLY A 295 -18.51 -1.46 -9.19
N ASN A 296 -18.79 -0.29 -9.74
CA ASN A 296 -20.15 0.12 -10.11
C ASN A 296 -20.22 0.85 -11.46
N LYS A 297 -19.07 1.19 -12.07
CA LYS A 297 -19.02 1.92 -13.34
C LYS A 297 -18.35 1.13 -14.46
N SER A 298 -18.66 1.52 -15.69
CA SER A 298 -17.99 0.98 -16.88
C SER A 298 -16.47 1.19 -16.85
N THR A 299 -15.99 2.26 -16.21
CA THR A 299 -14.56 2.51 -15.99
C THR A 299 -13.91 1.45 -15.09
N ASP A 300 -14.66 0.88 -14.14
CA ASP A 300 -14.17 -0.22 -13.31
C ASP A 300 -14.11 -1.50 -14.12
N SER A 301 -15.15 -1.76 -14.91
CA SER A 301 -15.17 -2.91 -15.83
C SER A 301 -14.02 -2.87 -16.82
N GLU A 302 -13.73 -1.71 -17.41
CA GLU A 302 -12.59 -1.52 -18.32
C GLU A 302 -11.27 -1.77 -17.59
N ALA A 303 -11.08 -1.18 -16.42
CA ALA A 303 -9.86 -1.38 -15.62
C ALA A 303 -9.64 -2.85 -15.22
N TYR A 304 -10.69 -3.56 -14.81
CA TYR A 304 -10.59 -4.97 -14.42
C TYR A 304 -10.41 -5.92 -15.61
N THR A 305 -10.70 -5.46 -16.84
CA THR A 305 -10.36 -6.18 -18.08
C THR A 305 -8.96 -5.87 -18.59
N SER A 306 -8.29 -4.82 -18.07
CA SER A 306 -6.97 -4.40 -18.55
C SER A 306 -5.83 -5.38 -18.22
N VAL A 307 -6.08 -6.31 -17.30
CA VAL A 307 -5.18 -7.39 -16.92
C VAL A 307 -5.90 -8.74 -17.00
N THR A 308 -5.17 -9.80 -17.36
CA THR A 308 -5.70 -11.15 -17.40
C THR A 308 -5.68 -11.79 -16.02
N GLY A 309 -6.65 -12.66 -15.73
CA GLY A 309 -6.65 -13.50 -14.52
C GLY A 309 -7.47 -12.96 -13.35
N VAL A 310 -8.23 -11.87 -13.54
CA VAL A 310 -9.25 -11.48 -12.55
C VAL A 310 -10.44 -12.44 -12.63
N GLU A 311 -10.54 -13.34 -11.64
CA GLU A 311 -11.49 -14.46 -11.66
C GLU A 311 -12.94 -14.00 -11.47
N HIS A 312 -13.18 -13.07 -10.54
CA HIS A 312 -14.50 -12.63 -10.15
C HIS A 312 -14.62 -11.10 -10.23
N ARG A 313 -15.17 -10.62 -11.33
CA ARG A 313 -15.55 -9.21 -11.49
C ARG A 313 -17.01 -9.05 -11.08
N VAL A 314 -17.26 -8.24 -10.06
CA VAL A 314 -18.58 -8.07 -9.44
C VAL A 314 -18.96 -6.59 -9.46
N PHE A 315 -20.14 -6.29 -9.99
CA PHE A 315 -20.57 -4.93 -10.19
C PHE A 315 -21.90 -4.62 -9.50
N TYR A 316 -21.87 -3.66 -8.58
CA TYR A 316 -23.07 -3.23 -7.85
C TYR A 316 -23.91 -2.31 -8.72
N LYS A 317 -25.12 -2.75 -9.06
CA LYS A 317 -26.14 -1.98 -9.81
C LYS A 317 -25.63 -1.27 -11.07
N ILE A 318 -24.56 -1.78 -11.69
CA ILE A 318 -23.99 -1.19 -12.90
C ILE A 318 -25.03 -1.19 -14.02
N GLU A 319 -25.00 -0.14 -14.83
CA GLU A 319 -25.80 0.02 -16.04
C GLU A 319 -24.88 0.07 -17.27
N GLY A 320 -25.41 -0.30 -18.44
CA GLY A 320 -24.67 -0.28 -19.70
C GLY A 320 -23.82 -1.54 -19.93
N ALA A 321 -22.76 -1.39 -20.73
CA ALA A 321 -21.87 -2.50 -21.09
C ALA A 321 -20.80 -2.74 -20.01
N PHE A 322 -20.69 -3.98 -19.55
CA PHE A 322 -19.69 -4.44 -18.59
C PHE A 322 -19.41 -5.94 -18.80
N ASP A 323 -18.32 -6.43 -18.22
CA ASP A 323 -17.93 -7.85 -18.27
C ASP A 323 -17.69 -8.38 -16.85
N GLY A 324 -18.69 -9.11 -16.33
CA GLY A 324 -18.67 -9.71 -15.00
C GLY A 324 -20.07 -10.02 -14.47
N ARG A 325 -20.17 -10.27 -13.16
CA ARG A 325 -21.44 -10.50 -12.46
C ARG A 325 -22.00 -9.18 -11.95
N ARG A 326 -23.25 -8.88 -12.28
CA ARG A 326 -24.01 -7.80 -11.65
C ARG A 326 -24.70 -8.29 -10.37
N ILE A 327 -24.74 -7.45 -9.34
CA ILE A 327 -25.49 -7.68 -8.09
C ILE A 327 -26.42 -6.50 -7.81
N GLU A 328 -27.51 -6.75 -7.09
CA GLU A 328 -28.42 -5.72 -6.57
C GLU A 328 -28.17 -5.44 -5.08
N SER A 329 -27.64 -6.43 -4.36
CA SER A 329 -27.26 -6.31 -2.96
C SER A 329 -25.99 -7.11 -2.67
N TYR A 330 -25.15 -6.60 -1.77
CA TYR A 330 -24.00 -7.37 -1.27
C TYR A 330 -24.43 -8.54 -0.40
N GLU A 331 -25.64 -8.52 0.17
CA GLU A 331 -26.20 -9.64 0.94
C GLU A 331 -26.29 -10.92 0.10
N GLU A 332 -26.42 -10.81 -1.24
CA GLU A 332 -26.39 -11.94 -2.17
C GLU A 332 -25.05 -12.68 -2.18
N LEU A 333 -23.97 -12.02 -1.78
CA LEU A 333 -22.61 -12.54 -1.82
C LEU A 333 -22.19 -13.18 -0.50
N VAL A 334 -22.73 -12.70 0.62
CA VAL A 334 -22.27 -13.09 1.98
C VAL A 334 -22.27 -14.61 2.17
N PRO A 335 -23.36 -15.36 1.91
CA PRO A 335 -23.36 -16.81 2.13
C PRO A 335 -22.34 -17.54 1.24
N GLY A 336 -22.15 -17.06 0.01
CA GLY A 336 -21.19 -17.63 -0.93
C GLY A 336 -19.74 -17.41 -0.48
N TYR A 337 -19.43 -16.21 0.03
CA TYR A 337 -18.09 -15.87 0.50
C TYR A 337 -17.74 -16.54 1.83
N GLU A 338 -18.71 -16.68 2.74
CA GLU A 338 -18.54 -17.45 3.98
C GLU A 338 -18.28 -18.94 3.71
N ALA A 339 -18.82 -19.49 2.63
CA ALA A 339 -18.62 -20.88 2.22
C ALA A 339 -17.34 -21.12 1.40
N LEU A 340 -16.60 -20.08 1.00
CA LEU A 340 -15.35 -20.23 0.26
C LEU A 340 -14.32 -21.02 1.09
N PRO A 341 -13.44 -21.81 0.43
CA PRO A 341 -12.28 -22.36 1.10
C PRO A 341 -11.33 -21.25 1.54
N GLU A 342 -10.60 -21.49 2.62
CA GLU A 342 -9.47 -20.64 2.99
C GLU A 342 -8.39 -20.72 1.91
N VAL A 343 -7.84 -19.56 1.51
CA VAL A 343 -6.77 -19.47 0.51
C VAL A 343 -5.38 -19.45 1.14
N CYS A 344 -5.35 -19.39 2.46
CA CYS A 344 -4.17 -19.40 3.29
C CYS A 344 -4.40 -20.46 4.38
N LYS A 345 -3.49 -21.44 4.52
CA LYS A 345 -3.55 -22.47 5.57
C LYS A 345 -2.42 -22.29 6.55
#